data_AF-A0A847N504-F1
#
_entry.id   AF-A0A847N504-F1
#
_cell.length_a   1.000
_cell.length_b   1.000
_cell.length_c   1.000
_cell.angle_alpha   90.00
_cell.angle_beta   90.00
_cell.angle_gamma   90.00
#
_symmetry.space_group_name_H-M   'P 1'
#
loop_
_entity.id
_entity.type
_entity.pdbx_description
1 polymer ?
#
loop_
_entity_poly.entity_id
_entity_poly.type
_entity_poly.pdbx_seq_one_letter_code
_entity_poly.pdbx_strand_id
1 'polypeptide(L)'
;MKTVRNKQRLYLISIIFVFILMLISSIIIMLSENELSVSLMYVALILLLSTILLFFLKKQLDHYTFKYQHLSLFSTLESAVKFETPILSEDFLKKIISRGYIHFQSNAHLSLYYKFDYIPYKHKRNKTAVLILLIHNEKYTFSSKEIINLINRFEDIHQPKEQFFHHVIMQFKQTNSSLTKEKIEETHNISYQNIGKRNFLILINAYYSLESHTLSFVHSKTYSPNAYYQYGVTEILTLTK
;
A
#
# COMPACT_ATOMS: atom_id res chain seq x y z
N MET A 1 -13.10 11.60 -11.60
CA MET A 1 -12.21 10.59 -12.24
C MET A 1 -11.56 11.06 -13.54
N LYS A 2 -12.31 11.51 -14.57
CA LYS A 2 -11.73 11.95 -15.87
C LYS A 2 -10.65 13.04 -15.73
N THR A 3 -10.89 14.05 -14.89
CA THR A 3 -9.94 15.15 -14.63
C THR A 3 -8.61 14.67 -14.05
N VAL A 4 -8.64 13.77 -13.06
CA VAL A 4 -7.44 13.17 -12.44
C VAL A 4 -6.67 12.33 -13.45
N ARG A 5 -7.36 11.51 -14.26
CA ARG A 5 -6.76 10.70 -15.32
C ARG A 5 -6.10 11.56 -16.40
N ASN A 6 -6.72 12.68 -16.77
CA ASN A 6 -6.14 13.62 -17.74
C ASN A 6 -4.87 14.27 -17.20
N LYS A 7 -4.84 14.69 -15.93
CA LYS A 7 -3.63 15.22 -15.30
C LYS A 7 -2.51 14.18 -15.22
N GLN A 8 -2.82 12.94 -14.85
CA GLN A 8 -1.86 11.83 -14.87
C GLN A 8 -1.23 11.65 -16.27
N ARG A 9 -2.06 11.62 -17.32
CA ARG A 9 -1.59 11.52 -18.71
C ARG A 9 -0.75 12.73 -19.13
N LEU A 10 -1.14 13.93 -18.74
CA LEU A 10 -0.37 15.15 -19.01
C LEU A 10 1.05 15.04 -18.46
N TYR A 11 1.21 14.70 -17.17
CA TYR A 11 2.55 14.56 -16.58
C TYR A 11 3.38 13.43 -17.21
N LEU A 12 2.75 12.33 -17.61
CA LEU A 12 3.42 11.27 -18.36
C LEU A 12 3.94 11.77 -19.71
N ILE A 13 3.10 12.49 -20.46
CA ILE A 13 3.48 13.10 -21.75
C ILE A 13 4.58 14.14 -21.56
N SER A 14 4.50 14.97 -20.52
CA SER A 14 5.53 15.95 -20.18
C SER A 14 6.88 15.29 -19.88
N ILE A 15 6.90 14.15 -19.17
CA ILE A 15 8.14 13.39 -18.92
C ILE A 15 8.77 12.91 -20.24
N ILE A 16 7.96 12.33 -21.12
CA ILE A 16 8.42 11.84 -22.43
C ILE A 16 8.95 13.02 -23.26
N PHE A 17 8.24 14.15 -23.26
CA PHE A 17 8.64 15.35 -23.99
C PHE A 17 9.97 15.92 -23.48
N VAL A 18 10.15 16.06 -22.16
CA VAL A 18 11.41 16.53 -21.56
C VAL A 18 12.57 15.60 -21.93
N PHE A 19 12.34 14.27 -21.92
CA PHE A 19 13.36 13.31 -22.32
C PHE A 19 13.76 13.45 -23.80
N ILE A 20 12.80 13.61 -24.70
CA ILE A 20 13.06 13.85 -26.13
C ILE A 20 13.81 15.16 -26.33
N LEU A 21 13.38 16.23 -25.68
CA LEU A 21 14.01 17.56 -25.78
C LEU A 21 15.46 17.53 -25.26
N MET A 22 15.72 16.81 -24.18
CA MET A 22 17.07 16.57 -23.66
C MET A 22 17.97 15.88 -24.70
N LEU A 23 17.47 14.85 -25.39
CA LEU A 23 18.22 14.15 -26.43
C LEU A 23 18.51 15.05 -27.64
N ILE A 24 17.49 15.74 -28.15
CA ILE A 24 17.62 16.63 -29.32
C ILE A 24 18.61 17.76 -29.02
N SER A 25 18.47 18.43 -27.88
CA SER A 25 19.39 19.50 -27.48
C SER A 25 20.83 19.01 -27.34
N SER A 26 21.02 17.80 -26.79
CA SER A 26 22.37 17.20 -26.68
C SER A 26 22.99 16.92 -28.05
N ILE A 27 22.19 16.43 -29.01
CA ILE A 27 22.64 16.18 -30.39
C ILE A 27 23.00 17.51 -31.07
N ILE A 28 22.15 18.53 -30.96
CA ILE A 28 22.40 19.85 -31.56
C ILE A 28 23.70 20.46 -31.02
N ILE A 29 23.94 20.37 -29.72
CA ILE A 29 25.19 20.88 -29.11
C ILE A 29 26.40 20.11 -29.63
N MET A 30 26.31 18.79 -29.77
CA MET A 30 27.43 17.98 -30.29
C MET A 30 27.72 18.23 -31.77
N LEU A 31 26.73 18.69 -32.54
CA LEU A 31 26.90 19.08 -33.95
C LEU A 31 27.37 20.53 -34.12
N SER A 32 27.36 21.33 -33.05
CA SER A 32 27.82 22.72 -33.11
C SER A 32 29.35 22.80 -33.19
N GLU A 33 29.86 23.82 -33.88
CA GLU A 33 31.31 24.06 -34.09
C GLU A 33 32.04 24.57 -32.82
N ASN A 34 31.47 24.34 -31.64
CA ASN A 34 32.08 24.72 -30.37
C ASN A 34 33.24 23.77 -30.02
N GLU A 35 34.18 24.26 -29.23
CA GLU A 35 35.19 23.40 -28.62
C GLU A 35 34.52 22.27 -27.82
N LEU A 36 35.09 21.07 -27.90
CA LEU A 36 34.53 19.87 -27.28
C LEU A 36 34.29 20.05 -25.77
N SER A 37 35.21 20.74 -25.07
CA SER A 37 35.10 21.05 -23.64
C SER A 37 33.85 21.89 -23.33
N VAL A 38 33.57 22.89 -24.15
CA VAL A 38 32.40 23.78 -24.04
C VAL A 38 31.11 23.01 -24.34
N SER A 39 31.10 22.20 -25.39
CA SER A 39 29.96 21.35 -25.74
C SER A 39 29.61 20.36 -24.63
N LEU A 40 30.62 19.72 -24.02
CA LEU A 40 30.41 18.82 -22.88
C LEU A 40 29.85 19.55 -21.65
N MET A 41 30.32 20.76 -21.37
CA MET A 41 29.79 21.59 -20.28
C MET A 41 28.29 21.90 -20.48
N TYR A 42 27.87 22.27 -21.69
CA TYR A 42 26.46 22.53 -21.98
C TYR A 42 25.59 21.27 -21.89
N VAL A 43 26.08 20.12 -22.37
CA VAL A 43 25.36 18.85 -22.21
C VAL A 43 25.21 18.49 -20.74
N ALA A 44 26.25 18.65 -19.93
CA ALA A 44 26.18 18.40 -18.49
C ALA A 44 25.14 19.31 -17.81
N LEU A 45 25.10 20.59 -18.18
CA LEU A 45 24.10 21.54 -17.68
C LEU A 45 22.67 21.12 -18.04
N ILE A 46 22.43 20.75 -19.29
CA ILE A 46 21.11 20.29 -19.75
C ILE A 46 20.68 19.00 -19.05
N LEU A 47 21.60 18.05 -18.86
CA LEU A 47 21.33 16.83 -18.11
C LEU A 47 20.93 17.14 -16.66
N LEU A 48 21.64 18.05 -16.00
CA LEU A 48 21.34 18.47 -14.63
C LEU A 48 19.95 19.12 -14.54
N LEU A 49 19.65 20.09 -15.41
CA LEU A 49 18.34 20.76 -15.44
C LEU A 49 17.20 19.80 -15.76
N SER A 50 17.41 18.92 -16.74
CA SER A 50 16.41 17.91 -17.13
C SER A 50 16.15 16.93 -15.99
N THR A 51 17.18 16.52 -15.25
CA THR A 51 17.04 15.60 -14.12
C THR A 51 16.20 16.22 -13.00
N ILE A 52 16.44 17.49 -12.65
CA ILE A 52 15.64 18.21 -11.65
C ILE A 52 14.18 18.31 -12.09
N LEU A 53 13.93 18.66 -13.35
CA LEU A 53 12.58 18.77 -13.90
C LEU A 53 11.86 17.41 -13.93
N LEU A 54 12.55 16.35 -14.37
CA LEU A 54 12.02 14.99 -14.39
C LEU A 54 11.65 14.51 -12.99
N PHE A 55 12.44 14.84 -11.97
CA PHE A 55 12.12 14.52 -10.58
C PHE A 55 10.80 15.17 -10.13
N PHE A 56 10.60 16.47 -10.43
CA PHE A 56 9.37 17.17 -10.11
C PHE A 56 8.16 16.58 -10.85
N LEU A 57 8.28 16.34 -12.15
CA LEU A 57 7.21 15.76 -12.96
C LEU A 57 6.86 14.34 -12.50
N LYS A 58 7.85 13.53 -12.15
CA LYS A 58 7.67 12.18 -11.61
C LYS A 58 6.87 12.21 -10.30
N LYS A 59 7.21 13.12 -9.39
CA LYS A 59 6.46 13.31 -8.13
C LYS A 59 4.98 13.64 -8.38
N GLN A 60 4.70 14.53 -9.33
CA GLN A 60 3.33 14.86 -9.71
C GLN A 60 2.61 13.66 -10.34
N LEU A 61 3.26 12.95 -11.25
CA LEU A 61 2.71 11.73 -11.86
C LEU A 61 2.33 10.69 -10.79
N ASP A 62 3.20 10.47 -9.81
CA ASP A 62 2.95 9.52 -8.71
C ASP A 62 1.75 9.96 -7.87
N HIS A 63 1.68 11.24 -7.52
CA HIS A 63 0.53 11.81 -6.79
C HIS A 63 -0.80 11.57 -7.52
N TYR A 64 -0.87 11.90 -8.82
CA TYR A 64 -2.10 11.71 -9.60
C TYR A 64 -2.41 10.23 -9.86
N THR A 65 -1.38 9.37 -9.94
CA THR A 65 -1.56 7.92 -10.04
C THR A 65 -2.20 7.38 -8.76
N PHE A 66 -1.64 7.69 -7.58
CA PHE A 66 -2.20 7.29 -6.30
C PHE A 66 -3.64 7.81 -6.13
N LYS A 67 -3.87 9.08 -6.44
CA LYS A 67 -5.22 9.68 -6.38
C LYS A 67 -6.22 8.98 -7.31
N TYR A 68 -5.78 8.61 -8.52
CA TYR A 68 -6.64 7.88 -9.45
C TYR A 68 -6.98 6.48 -8.93
N GLN A 69 -5.99 5.76 -8.41
CA GLN A 69 -6.18 4.43 -7.82
C GLN A 69 -7.16 4.49 -6.64
N HIS A 70 -6.98 5.49 -5.76
CA HIS A 70 -7.86 5.75 -4.63
C HIS A 70 -9.30 6.01 -5.08
N LEU A 71 -9.50 6.97 -5.98
CA LEU A 71 -10.85 7.27 -6.48
C LEU A 71 -11.49 6.06 -7.17
N SER A 72 -10.71 5.25 -7.89
CA SER A 72 -11.23 4.06 -8.58
C SER A 72 -11.71 3.03 -7.57
N LEU A 73 -10.89 2.70 -6.56
CA LEU A 73 -11.23 1.75 -5.50
C LEU A 73 -12.49 2.16 -4.74
N PHE A 74 -12.61 3.43 -4.37
CA PHE A 74 -13.77 3.94 -3.64
C PHE A 74 -15.02 4.11 -4.53
N SER A 75 -14.85 4.32 -5.84
CA SER A 75 -15.99 4.37 -6.77
C SER A 75 -16.65 3.00 -7.00
N THR A 76 -15.90 1.93 -6.75
CA THR A 76 -16.35 0.54 -6.90
C THR A 76 -16.34 -0.19 -5.56
N LEU A 77 -16.53 0.56 -4.48
CA LEU A 77 -16.53 0.06 -3.11
C LEU A 77 -17.67 -0.94 -2.91
N GLU A 78 -17.32 -2.12 -2.40
CA GLU A 78 -18.29 -3.14 -2.04
C GLU A 78 -18.82 -2.92 -0.62
N SER A 79 -20.01 -3.45 -0.35
CA SER A 79 -20.60 -3.41 0.99
C SER A 79 -19.83 -4.27 2.00
N ALA A 80 -20.09 -4.02 3.28
CA ALA A 80 -19.58 -4.85 4.37
C ALA A 80 -19.97 -6.34 4.18
N VAL A 81 -19.06 -7.23 4.58
CA VAL A 81 -19.21 -8.66 4.41
C VAL A 81 -19.92 -9.22 5.64
N LYS A 82 -20.97 -10.03 5.45
CA LYS A 82 -21.58 -10.79 6.56
C LYS A 82 -20.60 -11.83 7.07
N PHE A 83 -20.40 -11.87 8.37
CA PHE A 83 -19.46 -12.77 9.02
C PHE A 83 -19.95 -13.11 10.44
N GLU A 84 -20.37 -14.35 10.64
CA GLU A 84 -21.02 -14.76 11.89
C GLU A 84 -20.02 -14.94 13.04
N THR A 85 -18.78 -15.33 12.75
CA THR A 85 -17.77 -15.61 13.77
C THR A 85 -17.12 -14.31 14.27
N PRO A 86 -17.13 -14.01 15.58
CA PRO A 86 -16.41 -12.85 16.10
C PRO A 86 -14.91 -12.91 15.82
N ILE A 87 -14.32 -11.78 15.41
CA ILE A 87 -12.89 -11.69 15.05
C ILE A 87 -11.92 -11.83 16.25
N LEU A 88 -12.43 -11.86 17.48
CA LEU A 88 -11.64 -12.13 18.69
C LEU A 88 -11.98 -13.50 19.33
N SER A 89 -12.82 -14.31 18.68
CA SER A 89 -13.17 -15.64 19.17
C SER A 89 -12.05 -16.66 18.96
N GLU A 90 -12.05 -17.72 19.76
CA GLU A 90 -11.13 -18.85 19.59
C GLU A 90 -11.21 -19.46 18.19
N ASP A 91 -12.41 -19.54 17.62
CA ASP A 91 -12.61 -20.11 16.28
C ASP A 91 -11.94 -19.26 15.20
N PHE A 92 -12.01 -17.93 15.32
CA PHE A 92 -11.27 -17.04 14.43
C PHE A 92 -9.76 -17.20 14.59
N LEU A 93 -9.27 -17.33 15.82
CA LEU A 93 -7.85 -17.58 16.08
C LEU A 93 -7.38 -18.92 15.50
N LYS A 94 -8.20 -19.98 15.61
CA LYS A 94 -7.94 -21.29 14.98
C LYS A 94 -7.91 -21.17 13.44
N LYS A 95 -8.78 -20.36 12.84
CA LYS A 95 -8.74 -20.05 11.40
C LYS A 95 -7.44 -19.34 11.01
N ILE A 96 -6.97 -18.38 11.80
CA ILE A 96 -5.68 -17.71 11.55
C ILE A 96 -4.54 -18.72 11.58
N ILE A 97 -4.45 -19.54 12.64
CA ILE A 97 -3.36 -20.51 12.82
C ILE A 97 -3.37 -21.59 11.73
N SER A 98 -4.55 -22.13 11.38
CA SER A 98 -4.68 -23.15 10.32
C SER A 98 -4.26 -22.66 8.93
N ARG A 99 -4.25 -21.34 8.70
CA ARG A 99 -3.70 -20.71 7.48
C ARG A 99 -2.19 -20.50 7.51
N GLY A 100 -1.50 -21.02 8.53
CA GLY A 100 -0.05 -20.95 8.65
C GLY A 100 0.47 -19.64 9.25
N TYR A 101 -0.39 -18.85 9.90
CA TYR A 101 0.07 -17.70 10.68
C TYR A 101 0.62 -18.16 12.02
N ILE A 102 1.77 -17.61 12.37
CA ILE A 102 2.49 -17.84 13.63
C ILE A 102 2.17 -16.68 14.56
N HIS A 103 1.90 -17.00 15.82
CA HIS A 103 1.76 -16.01 16.88
C HIS A 103 3.11 -15.34 17.16
N PHE A 104 3.17 -14.01 17.15
CA PHE A 104 4.38 -13.26 17.51
C PHE A 104 4.33 -12.78 18.96
N GLN A 105 3.32 -11.95 19.27
CA GLN A 105 3.17 -11.35 20.59
C GLN A 105 1.71 -10.94 20.80
N SER A 106 1.23 -11.14 22.02
CA SER A 106 -0.07 -10.63 22.48
C SER A 106 0.08 -9.91 23.82
N ASN A 107 -0.73 -8.88 24.02
CA ASN A 107 -0.98 -8.26 25.31
C ASN A 107 -2.49 -8.04 25.48
N ALA A 108 -2.90 -7.38 26.57
CA ALA A 108 -4.31 -7.13 26.87
C ALA A 108 -5.04 -6.23 25.83
N HIS A 109 -4.32 -5.61 24.89
CA HIS A 109 -4.87 -4.63 23.95
C HIS A 109 -4.66 -5.01 22.49
N LEU A 110 -3.58 -5.73 22.17
CA LEU A 110 -3.16 -6.06 20.81
C LEU A 110 -2.66 -7.51 20.73
N SER A 111 -2.95 -8.19 19.63
CA SER A 111 -2.28 -9.43 19.23
C SER A 111 -1.73 -9.30 17.81
N LEU A 112 -0.50 -9.75 17.58
CA LEU A 112 0.12 -9.80 16.27
C LEU A 112 0.41 -11.26 15.88
N TYR A 113 -0.06 -11.62 14.69
CA TYR A 113 0.22 -12.88 14.00
C TYR A 113 0.88 -12.58 12.67
N TYR A 114 1.74 -13.47 12.19
CA TYR A 114 2.48 -13.25 10.96
C TYR A 114 2.68 -14.53 10.15
N LYS A 115 2.93 -14.37 8.86
CA LYS A 115 3.54 -15.40 8.02
C LYS A 115 4.44 -14.72 6.97
N PHE A 116 5.39 -15.46 6.43
CA PHE A 116 6.14 -15.04 5.25
C PHE A 116 5.59 -15.74 4.03
N ASP A 117 5.25 -14.98 2.98
CA ASP A 117 4.74 -15.53 1.73
C ASP A 117 5.41 -14.89 0.52
N TYR A 118 5.33 -15.57 -0.63
CA TYR A 118 5.90 -15.15 -1.90
C TYR A 118 4.79 -14.70 -2.86
N ILE A 119 4.50 -13.41 -2.82
CA ILE A 119 3.43 -12.79 -3.60
C ILE A 119 3.93 -12.48 -5.02
N PRO A 120 3.22 -12.92 -6.07
CA PRO A 120 3.58 -12.60 -7.44
C PRO A 120 3.29 -11.13 -7.75
N TYR A 121 4.29 -10.43 -8.28
CA TYR A 121 4.16 -9.07 -8.79
C TYR A 121 4.93 -8.93 -10.10
N LYS A 122 4.20 -8.66 -11.20
CA LYS A 122 4.74 -8.71 -12.57
C LYS A 122 5.36 -10.09 -12.86
N HIS A 123 6.65 -10.15 -13.17
CA HIS A 123 7.37 -11.39 -13.52
C HIS A 123 8.19 -11.97 -12.35
N LYS A 124 8.03 -11.45 -11.13
CA LYS A 124 8.80 -11.90 -9.95
C LYS A 124 7.87 -12.27 -8.81
N ARG A 125 8.32 -13.18 -7.95
CA ARG A 125 7.72 -13.44 -6.64
C ARG A 125 8.59 -12.79 -5.59
N ASN A 126 8.00 -11.97 -4.73
CA ASN A 126 8.76 -11.28 -3.70
C ASN A 126 8.32 -11.75 -2.31
N LYS A 127 9.32 -12.00 -1.46
CA LYS A 127 9.09 -12.39 -0.07
C LYS A 127 8.46 -11.22 0.70
N THR A 128 7.34 -11.50 1.33
CA THR A 128 6.45 -10.51 1.93
C THR A 128 6.10 -10.95 3.35
N ALA A 129 6.24 -10.04 4.31
CA ALA A 129 5.69 -10.22 5.64
C ALA A 129 4.18 -9.92 5.59
N VAL A 130 3.37 -10.91 5.92
CA VAL A 130 1.92 -10.79 6.00
C VAL A 130 1.53 -10.80 7.47
N LEU A 131 0.96 -9.71 7.95
CA LEU A 131 0.68 -9.45 9.35
C LEU A 131 -0.84 -9.37 9.57
N ILE A 132 -1.33 -10.08 10.58
CA ILE A 132 -2.68 -9.92 11.13
C ILE A 132 -2.55 -9.32 12.52
N LEU A 133 -3.07 -8.12 12.68
CA LEU A 133 -3.12 -7.42 13.94
C LEU A 133 -4.55 -7.39 14.46
N LEU A 134 -4.77 -7.91 15.66
CA LEU A 134 -6.06 -7.87 16.35
C LEU A 134 -6.01 -6.79 17.44
N ILE A 135 -6.97 -5.87 17.41
CA ILE A 135 -7.12 -4.80 18.39
C ILE A 135 -8.26 -5.18 19.35
N HIS A 136 -7.88 -5.57 20.57
CA HIS A 136 -8.82 -6.00 21.62
C HIS A 136 -9.48 -4.84 22.34
N ASN A 137 -8.79 -3.70 22.42
CA ASN A 137 -9.27 -2.53 23.15
C ASN A 137 -9.86 -1.49 22.19
N GLU A 138 -11.17 -1.24 22.29
CA GLU A 138 -11.88 -0.27 21.45
C GLU A 138 -11.30 1.16 21.50
N LYS A 139 -10.60 1.53 22.59
CA LYS A 139 -9.96 2.85 22.74
C LYS A 139 -8.79 3.06 21.80
N TYR A 140 -8.17 1.99 21.30
CA TYR A 140 -7.03 2.09 20.39
C TYR A 140 -7.52 2.39 18.99
N THR A 141 -6.98 3.44 18.37
CA THR A 141 -7.17 3.70 16.94
C THR A 141 -6.23 2.81 16.12
N PHE A 142 -6.58 2.57 14.86
CA PHE A 142 -5.73 1.85 13.90
C PHE A 142 -4.32 2.48 13.75
N SER A 143 -4.20 3.77 14.05
CA SER A 143 -2.96 4.55 13.96
C SER A 143 -2.24 4.76 15.31
N SER A 144 -2.58 3.99 16.34
CA SER A 144 -1.97 4.11 17.66
C SER A 144 -0.47 3.79 17.65
N LYS A 145 0.30 4.48 18.50
CA LYS A 145 1.77 4.34 18.55
C LYS A 145 2.20 2.93 18.96
N GLU A 146 1.39 2.27 19.78
CA GLU A 146 1.62 0.91 20.28
C GLU A 146 1.58 -0.11 19.14
N ILE A 147 0.71 0.10 18.15
CA ILE A 147 0.65 -0.73 16.94
C ILE A 147 1.93 -0.56 16.12
N ILE A 148 2.36 0.68 15.91
CA ILE A 148 3.59 1.01 15.18
C ILE A 148 4.80 0.38 15.88
N ASN A 149 4.90 0.54 17.19
CA ASN A 149 5.99 -0.04 17.98
C ASN A 149 6.01 -1.57 17.94
N LEU A 150 4.84 -2.21 17.92
CA LEU A 150 4.73 -3.67 17.82
C LEU A 150 5.19 -4.18 16.45
N ILE A 151 4.82 -3.49 15.37
CA ILE A 151 5.28 -3.81 14.01
C ILE A 151 6.78 -3.58 13.87
N ASN A 152 7.31 -2.45 14.34
CA ASN A 152 8.75 -2.16 14.29
C ASN A 152 9.55 -3.23 15.04
N ARG A 153 9.09 -3.67 16.23
CA ARG A 153 9.74 -4.75 16.97
C ARG A 153 9.74 -6.07 16.20
N PHE A 154 8.64 -6.39 15.51
CA PHE A 154 8.57 -7.55 14.64
C PHE A 154 9.62 -7.46 13.51
N GLU A 155 9.72 -6.30 12.87
CA GLU A 155 10.69 -6.02 11.80
C GLU A 155 12.12 -6.15 12.31
N ASP A 156 12.47 -5.53 13.45
CA ASP A 156 13.81 -5.59 14.05
C ASP A 156 14.30 -7.02 14.28
N ILE A 157 13.39 -7.93 14.67
CA ILE A 157 13.71 -9.33 14.97
C ILE A 157 13.84 -10.17 13.69
N HIS A 158 12.94 -9.98 12.72
CA HIS A 158 12.83 -10.90 11.59
C HIS A 158 13.49 -10.39 10.32
N GLN A 159 13.50 -9.09 10.06
CA GLN A 159 14.01 -8.52 8.82
C GLN A 159 15.50 -8.88 8.56
N PRO A 160 16.40 -8.88 9.56
CA PRO A 160 17.80 -9.27 9.34
C PRO A 160 17.98 -10.70 8.83
N LYS A 161 17.11 -11.63 9.24
CA LYS A 161 17.18 -13.06 8.90
C LYS A 161 16.39 -13.38 7.64
N GLU A 162 15.17 -12.87 7.57
CA GLU A 162 14.20 -13.25 6.54
C GLU A 162 14.33 -12.41 5.27
N GLN A 163 14.94 -11.23 5.33
CA GLN A 163 15.21 -10.35 4.19
C GLN A 163 13.96 -10.00 3.37
N PHE A 164 12.82 -9.75 4.03
CA PHE A 164 11.62 -9.24 3.36
C PHE A 164 11.66 -7.71 3.24
N PHE A 165 11.06 -7.21 2.16
CA PHE A 165 10.95 -5.77 1.86
C PHE A 165 9.49 -5.30 1.74
N HIS A 166 8.55 -6.24 1.67
CA HIS A 166 7.14 -5.97 1.44
C HIS A 166 6.33 -6.33 2.69
N HIS A 167 5.29 -5.57 2.92
CA HIS A 167 4.38 -5.73 4.05
C HIS A 167 2.93 -5.73 3.56
N VAL A 168 2.17 -6.71 4.04
CA VAL A 168 0.71 -6.72 3.97
C VAL A 168 0.18 -6.77 5.39
N ILE A 169 -0.33 -5.66 5.88
CA ILE A 169 -0.78 -5.49 7.26
C ILE A 169 -2.31 -5.40 7.25
N MET A 170 -2.95 -6.36 7.89
CA MET A 170 -4.39 -6.43 8.04
C MET A 170 -4.73 -6.20 9.51
N GLN A 171 -5.38 -5.09 9.80
CA GLN A 171 -5.74 -4.72 11.17
C GLN A 171 -7.23 -4.96 11.38
N PHE A 172 -7.57 -5.70 12.43
CA PHE A 172 -8.94 -6.04 12.78
C PHE A 172 -9.29 -5.41 14.13
N LYS A 173 -10.43 -4.72 14.18
CA LYS A 173 -10.99 -4.13 15.39
C LYS A 173 -12.45 -4.53 15.52
N GLN A 174 -12.88 -4.87 16.73
CA GLN A 174 -14.25 -5.30 17.02
C GLN A 174 -14.99 -4.19 17.76
N THR A 175 -16.31 -4.14 17.58
CA THR A 175 -17.18 -3.39 18.48
C THR A 175 -18.48 -4.12 18.80
N ASN A 176 -19.01 -3.83 19.99
CA ASN A 176 -20.29 -4.38 20.44
C ASN A 176 -21.50 -3.74 19.74
N SER A 177 -21.36 -2.51 19.23
CA SER A 177 -22.46 -1.78 18.59
C SER A 177 -22.48 -1.96 17.07
N SER A 178 -23.58 -1.55 16.44
CA SER A 178 -23.65 -1.30 15.01
C SER A 178 -22.55 -0.32 14.55
N LEU A 179 -22.16 -0.44 13.28
CA LEU A 179 -21.13 0.40 12.68
C LEU A 179 -21.69 1.79 12.39
N THR A 180 -21.23 2.79 13.15
CA THR A 180 -21.49 4.20 12.84
C THR A 180 -20.69 4.64 11.61
N LYS A 181 -21.10 5.74 10.98
CA LYS A 181 -20.36 6.32 9.83
C LYS A 181 -18.90 6.59 10.18
N GLU A 182 -18.62 7.11 11.38
CA GLU A 182 -17.27 7.38 11.86
C GLU A 182 -16.40 6.11 11.92
N LYS A 183 -16.93 5.00 12.46
CA LYS A 183 -16.22 3.71 12.51
C LYS A 183 -15.96 3.15 11.11
N ILE A 184 -16.87 3.37 10.17
CA ILE A 184 -16.67 2.98 8.76
C ILE A 184 -15.59 3.85 8.13
N GLU A 185 -15.59 5.16 8.37
CA GLU A 185 -14.55 6.07 7.87
C GLU A 185 -13.15 5.74 8.42
N GLU A 186 -13.03 5.22 9.65
CA GLU A 186 -11.75 4.70 10.15
C GLU A 186 -11.18 3.58 9.25
N THR A 187 -12.05 2.74 8.66
CA THR A 187 -11.62 1.69 7.72
C THR A 187 -11.10 2.23 6.40
N HIS A 188 -11.46 3.47 6.05
CA HIS A 188 -11.04 4.13 4.82
C HIS A 188 -9.58 4.58 4.84
N ASN A 189 -8.95 4.61 6.02
CA ASN A 189 -7.53 4.95 6.21
C ASN A 189 -6.63 3.78 5.79
N ILE A 190 -6.66 3.45 4.50
CA ILE A 190 -5.83 2.41 3.89
C ILE A 190 -4.54 2.98 3.31
N SER A 191 -3.51 2.15 3.25
CA SER A 191 -2.26 2.47 2.56
C SER A 191 -1.94 1.38 1.55
N TYR A 192 -1.43 1.78 0.40
CA TYR A 192 -0.89 0.86 -0.61
C TYR A 192 0.29 1.49 -1.33
N GLN A 193 1.13 2.16 -0.56
CA GLN A 193 2.21 2.98 -1.05
C GLN A 193 3.43 2.12 -1.43
N ASN A 194 4.15 2.59 -2.44
CA ASN A 194 5.50 2.13 -2.72
C ASN A 194 6.46 3.03 -1.92
N ILE A 195 7.11 2.47 -0.90
CA ILE A 195 8.14 3.15 -0.12
C ILE A 195 9.46 2.97 -0.89
N GLY A 196 9.91 4.04 -1.55
CA GLY A 196 11.09 4.00 -2.40
C GLY A 196 10.85 3.28 -3.72
N LYS A 197 11.84 2.50 -4.19
CA LYS A 197 11.79 1.84 -5.51
C LYS A 197 11.18 0.44 -5.48
N ARG A 198 11.16 -0.23 -4.33
CA ARG A 198 10.89 -1.68 -4.24
C ARG A 198 10.00 -2.10 -3.08
N ASN A 199 9.69 -1.27 -2.09
CA ASN A 199 9.02 -1.75 -0.89
C ASN A 199 7.53 -1.42 -0.97
N PHE A 200 6.68 -2.42 -0.85
CA PHE A 200 5.23 -2.19 -0.80
C PHE A 200 4.80 -2.25 0.65
N LEU A 201 4.13 -1.20 1.12
CA LEU A 201 3.44 -1.19 2.40
C LEU A 201 1.94 -1.14 2.14
N ILE A 202 1.29 -2.27 2.38
CA ILE A 202 -0.16 -2.40 2.31
C ILE A 202 -0.70 -2.39 3.74
N LEU A 203 -1.67 -1.52 3.99
CA LEU A 203 -2.44 -1.45 5.23
C LEU A 203 -3.93 -1.50 4.89
N ILE A 204 -4.63 -2.50 5.44
CA ILE A 204 -6.07 -2.65 5.33
C ILE A 204 -6.64 -2.70 6.74
N ASN A 205 -7.54 -1.77 7.03
CA ASN A 205 -8.25 -1.70 8.30
C ASN A 205 -9.62 -2.35 8.13
N ALA A 206 -9.96 -3.25 9.05
CA ALA A 206 -11.22 -3.96 9.07
C ALA A 206 -11.89 -3.79 10.44
N TYR A 207 -13.17 -3.45 10.40
CA TYR A 207 -14.00 -3.22 11.58
C TYR A 207 -15.15 -4.21 11.61
N TYR A 208 -15.21 -5.02 12.67
CA TYR A 208 -16.27 -6.00 12.89
C TYR A 208 -17.30 -5.47 13.88
N SER A 209 -18.59 -5.61 13.57
CA SER A 209 -19.68 -5.38 14.51
C SER A 209 -20.29 -6.70 14.97
N LEU A 210 -20.34 -6.89 16.28
CA LEU A 210 -21.02 -8.03 16.91
C LEU A 210 -22.54 -7.95 16.75
N GLU A 211 -23.12 -6.74 16.76
CA GLU A 211 -24.56 -6.55 16.66
C GLU A 211 -25.08 -6.95 15.27
N SER A 212 -24.41 -6.51 14.21
CA SER A 212 -24.84 -6.77 12.83
C SER A 212 -24.16 -7.97 12.19
N HIS A 213 -23.21 -8.62 12.86
CA HIS A 213 -22.37 -9.70 12.32
C HIS A 213 -21.78 -9.35 10.95
N THR A 214 -21.19 -8.16 10.85
CA THR A 214 -20.61 -7.65 9.61
C THR A 214 -19.19 -7.15 9.81
N LEU A 215 -18.34 -7.44 8.83
CA LEU A 215 -16.98 -6.91 8.71
C LEU A 215 -16.94 -5.85 7.61
N SER A 216 -16.67 -4.60 8.00
CA SER A 216 -16.46 -3.49 7.08
C SER A 216 -14.97 -3.26 6.84
N PHE A 217 -14.58 -3.17 5.59
CA PHE A 217 -13.23 -2.81 5.16
C PHE A 217 -13.28 -2.31 3.72
N VAL A 218 -12.28 -1.57 3.27
CA VAL A 218 -12.24 -1.12 1.87
C VAL A 218 -11.86 -2.28 0.97
N HIS A 219 -12.74 -2.64 0.04
CA HIS A 219 -12.45 -3.59 -1.03
C HIS A 219 -13.35 -3.37 -2.25
N SER A 220 -12.93 -3.95 -3.38
CA SER A 220 -13.70 -3.93 -4.61
C SER A 220 -13.51 -5.22 -5.39
N LYS A 221 -14.59 -5.72 -6.00
CA LYS A 221 -14.54 -6.90 -6.88
C LYS A 221 -13.95 -6.60 -8.26
N THR A 222 -14.06 -5.35 -8.72
CA THR A 222 -13.70 -4.96 -10.09
C THR A 222 -12.38 -4.22 -10.18
N TYR A 223 -11.84 -3.74 -9.06
CA TYR A 223 -10.62 -2.95 -9.03
C TYR A 223 -9.72 -3.29 -7.84
N SER A 224 -8.42 -3.42 -8.09
CA SER A 224 -7.40 -3.44 -7.04
C SER A 224 -6.22 -2.55 -7.42
N PRO A 225 -5.70 -1.71 -6.50
CA PRO A 225 -4.60 -0.80 -6.80
C PRO A 225 -3.29 -1.53 -7.15
N ASN A 226 -3.03 -2.69 -6.54
CA ASN A 226 -1.88 -3.55 -6.85
C ASN A 226 -2.09 -5.00 -6.36
N ALA A 227 -1.20 -5.91 -6.75
CA ALA A 227 -1.28 -7.33 -6.40
C ALA A 227 -1.17 -7.62 -4.88
N TYR A 228 -0.40 -6.82 -4.13
CA TYR A 228 -0.26 -6.99 -2.68
C TYR A 228 -1.56 -6.60 -1.95
N TYR A 229 -2.23 -5.53 -2.39
CA TYR A 229 -3.54 -5.14 -1.88
C TYR A 229 -4.60 -6.21 -2.19
N GLN A 230 -4.59 -6.74 -3.42
CA GLN A 230 -5.48 -7.83 -3.81
C GLN A 230 -5.25 -9.09 -2.94
N TYR A 231 -3.99 -9.42 -2.66
CA TYR A 231 -3.63 -10.52 -1.78
C TYR A 231 -4.21 -10.31 -0.38
N GLY A 232 -4.00 -9.12 0.23
CA GLY A 232 -4.55 -8.80 1.54
C GLY A 232 -6.07 -8.89 1.60
N VAL A 233 -6.77 -8.32 0.62
CA VAL A 233 -8.24 -8.44 0.51
C VAL A 233 -8.67 -9.91 0.41
N THR A 234 -7.96 -10.71 -0.37
CA THR A 234 -8.27 -12.14 -0.54
C THR A 234 -8.06 -12.91 0.76
N GLU A 235 -7.01 -12.61 1.51
CA GLU A 235 -6.77 -13.21 2.83
C GLU A 235 -7.90 -12.87 3.82
N ILE A 236 -8.31 -11.60 3.91
CA ILE A 236 -9.45 -11.17 4.75
C ILE A 236 -10.72 -11.92 4.34
N LEU A 237 -11.06 -11.92 3.05
CA LEU A 237 -12.26 -12.59 2.54
C LEU A 237 -12.25 -14.10 2.78
N THR A 238 -11.07 -14.72 2.81
CA THR A 238 -10.97 -16.16 3.08
C THR A 238 -11.08 -16.47 4.56
N LEU A 239 -10.63 -15.58 5.45
CA LEU A 239 -10.86 -15.69 6.89
C LEU A 239 -12.35 -15.52 7.26
N THR A 240 -13.11 -14.78 6.44
CA THR A 240 -14.54 -14.56 6.65
C THR A 240 -15.45 -15.63 6.05
N LYS A 241 -14.90 -16.62 5.35
CA LYS A 241 -15.63 -17.80 4.88
C LYS A 241 -15.58 -18.90 5.94
#